data_AF-A0A961F9V1-F1
#
_entry.id   AF-A0A961F9V1-F1
#
_cell.length_a   1.000
_cell.length_b   1.000
_cell.length_c   1.000
_cell.angle_alpha   90.00
_cell.angle_beta   90.00
_cell.angle_gamma   90.00
#
_symmetry.space_group_name_H-M   'P 1'
#
loop_
_entity.id
_entity.type
_entity.pdbx_description
1 polymer ?
#
loop_
_entity_poly.entity_id
_entity_poly.type
_entity_poly.pdbx_seq_one_letter_code
_entity_poly.pdbx_strand_id
1 'polypeptide(L)' 'MSAKISASNLAQAVQELNIAWSQTRYSWRDAKSLQFQKTYLDNLPDLVTKSGSVMSELDALLRKVRKDCE' A
#
# COMPACT_ATOMS: atom_id res chain seq x y z
N MET A 1 -14.02 -8.02 8.33
CA MET A 1 -13.27 -7.01 7.54
C MET A 1 -12.98 -7.65 6.18
N SER A 2 -13.45 -7.08 5.06
CA SER A 2 -13.18 -7.64 3.73
C SER A 2 -11.75 -7.29 3.28
N ALA A 3 -11.07 -8.22 2.60
CA ALA A 3 -9.72 -8.00 2.08
C ALA A 3 -9.66 -6.78 1.14
N LYS A 4 -10.77 -6.49 0.43
CA LYS A 4 -10.90 -5.29 -0.40
C LYS A 4 -10.80 -3.98 0.39
N ILE A 5 -11.42 -3.92 1.57
CA ILE A 5 -11.37 -2.72 2.43
C ILE A 5 -9.94 -2.50 2.92
N SER A 6 -9.28 -3.58 3.35
CA SER A 6 -7.89 -3.51 3.79
C SER A 6 -6.93 -3.06 2.67
N ALA A 7 -7.16 -3.49 1.42
CA ALA A 7 -6.39 -3.01 0.27
C ALA A 7 -6.58 -1.50 0.02
N SER A 8 -7.82 -1.01 0.12
CA SER A 8 -8.12 0.42 0.01
C SER A 8 -7.44 1.24 1.11
N ASN A 9 -7.49 0.77 2.35
CA ASN A 9 -6.85 1.44 3.48
C ASN A 9 -5.33 1.50 3.31
N LEU A 10 -4.71 0.42 2.79
CA LEU A 10 -3.29 0.39 2.51
C LEU A 10 -2.89 1.41 1.43
N ALA A 11 -3.66 1.50 0.34
CA ALA A 11 -3.43 2.48 -0.72
C ALA A 11 -3.54 3.92 -0.19
N GLN A 12 -4.55 4.20 0.63
CA GLN A 12 -4.74 5.50 1.27
C GLN A 12 -3.55 5.86 2.18
N ALA A 13 -3.11 4.93 3.04
CA ALA A 13 -1.99 5.16 3.94
C ALA A 13 -0.68 5.51 3.18
N VAL A 14 -0.43 4.88 2.03
CA VAL A 14 0.73 5.20 1.20
C VAL A 14 0.59 6.56 0.51
N GLN A 15 -0.62 6.96 0.13
CA GLN A 15 -0.85 8.31 -0.40
C GLN A 15 -0.57 9.38 0.67
N GLU A 16 -1.07 9.18 1.89
CA GLU A 16 -0.82 10.07 3.04
C GLU A 16 0.68 10.15 3.37
N LEU A 17 1.38 9.02 3.36
CA LEU A 17 2.83 8.97 3.56
C LEU A 17 3.59 9.78 2.49
N ASN A 18 3.20 9.69 1.22
CA ASN A 18 3.85 10.44 0.15
C ASN A 18 3.65 11.96 0.30
N ILE A 19 2.47 12.38 0.74
CA ILE A 19 2.19 13.80 1.04
C ILE A 19 3.09 14.27 2.20
N ALA A 20 3.15 13.51 3.28
CA ALA A 20 4.00 13.82 4.43
C ALA A 20 5.50 13.84 4.05
N TRP A 21 5.94 12.92 3.18
CA TRP A 21 7.31 12.88 2.67
C TRP A 21 7.65 14.12 1.86
N SER A 22 6.77 14.55 0.94
CA SER A 22 6.96 15.76 0.13
C SER A 22 7.17 17.00 1.00
N GLN A 23 6.38 17.14 2.07
CA GLN A 23 6.54 18.23 3.04
C GLN A 23 7.86 18.12 3.82
N THR A 24 8.19 16.92 4.29
CA THR A 24 9.43 16.66 5.04
C THR A 24 10.67 16.95 4.20
N ARG A 25 10.64 16.62 2.90
CA ARG A 25 11.75 16.84 1.97
C ARG A 25 12.00 18.32 1.68
N TYR A 26 11.10 19.21 2.08
CA TYR A 26 11.32 20.66 2.02
C TYR A 26 12.37 21.12 3.01
N SER A 27 12.44 20.54 4.22
CA SER A 27 13.43 20.90 5.24
C SER A 27 14.58 19.88 5.34
N TRP A 28 14.32 18.60 5.08
CA TRP A 28 15.31 17.53 5.17
C TRP A 28 15.92 17.17 3.80
N ARG A 29 17.02 17.81 3.42
CA ARG A 29 17.60 17.73 2.05
C ARG A 29 18.95 17.03 1.94
N ASP A 30 19.43 16.41 3.01
CA ASP A 30 20.75 15.79 3.06
C ASP A 30 20.80 14.43 2.34
N ALA A 31 21.97 13.79 2.37
CA ALA A 31 22.16 12.46 1.80
C ALA A 31 21.31 11.37 2.49
N LYS A 32 20.92 11.56 3.76
CA LYS A 32 20.09 10.62 4.50
C LYS A 32 18.64 10.65 4.03
N SER A 33 18.11 11.82 3.69
CA SER A 33 16.76 11.92 3.13
C SER A 33 16.67 11.22 1.77
N LEU A 34 17.71 11.33 0.93
CA LEU A 34 17.79 10.57 -0.32
C LEU A 34 17.88 9.05 -0.08
N GLN A 35 18.69 8.62 0.89
CA GLN A 35 18.80 7.22 1.26
C GLN A 35 17.46 6.66 1.75
N PHE A 36 16.73 7.43 2.56
CA PHE A 36 15.42 7.04 3.09
C PHE A 36 14.41 6.82 1.96
N GLN A 37 14.30 7.78 1.05
CA GLN A 37 13.40 7.67 -0.10
C GLN A 37 13.70 6.42 -0.94
N LYS A 38 14.97 6.22 -1.32
CA LYS A 38 15.38 5.07 -2.12
C LYS A 38 15.13 3.72 -1.43
N THR A 39 15.40 3.66 -0.13
CA THR A 39 15.31 2.40 0.62
C THR A 39 13.86 2.01 0.90
N TYR A 40 13.02 2.98 1.24
CA TYR A 40 11.70 2.70 1.81
C TYR A 40 10.53 3.16 0.96
N LEU A 41 10.66 4.27 0.23
CA LEU A 41 9.51 4.89 -0.44
C LEU A 41 9.41 4.51 -1.91
N ASP A 42 10.52 4.45 -2.65
CA ASP A 42 10.49 4.24 -4.11
C ASP A 42 9.82 2.91 -4.50
N ASN A 43 10.01 1.85 -3.71
CA ASN A 43 9.41 0.53 -3.96
C ASN A 43 8.01 0.35 -3.35
N LEU A 44 7.56 1.29 -2.50
CA LEU A 44 6.33 1.13 -1.73
C LEU A 44 5.06 1.09 -2.62
N PRO A 45 4.91 1.93 -3.66
CA PRO A 45 3.75 1.89 -4.55
C PRO A 45 3.58 0.54 -5.26
N ASP A 46 4.67 -0.05 -5.73
CA ASP A 46 4.64 -1.36 -6.41
C ASP A 46 4.26 -2.48 -5.45
N LEU A 47 4.81 -2.46 -4.23
CA LEU A 47 4.47 -3.43 -3.18
C LEU A 47 3.00 -3.34 -2.77
N VAL A 48 2.45 -2.13 -2.65
CA VAL A 48 1.03 -1.93 -2.34
C VAL A 48 0.14 -2.41 -3.48
N THR A 49 0.52 -2.11 -4.73
CA THR A 49 -0.23 -2.57 -5.91
C THR A 49 -0.29 -4.09 -5.95
N LYS A 50 0.87 -4.75 -5.80
CA LYS A 50 0.97 -6.22 -5.74
C LYS A 50 0.14 -6.80 -4.59
N SER A 51 0.22 -6.20 -3.41
CA SER A 51 -0.56 -6.64 -2.25
C SER A 51 -2.06 -6.49 -2.49
N GLY A 52 -2.50 -5.38 -3.09
CA GLY A 52 -3.90 -5.14 -3.44
C GLY A 52 -4.45 -6.15 -4.44
N SER A 53 -3.66 -6.57 -5.42
CA SER A 53 -4.03 -7.65 -6.36
C SER A 53 -4.27 -8.97 -5.61
N VAL A 54 -3.31 -9.40 -4.78
CA VAL A 54 -3.44 -10.64 -3.98
C VAL A 54 -4.64 -10.59 -3.04
N MET A 55 -4.89 -9.45 -2.39
CA MET A 55 -6.05 -9.26 -1.51
C MET A 55 -7.38 -9.34 -2.28
N SER A 56 -7.40 -8.88 -3.53
CA SER A 56 -8.58 -8.98 -4.39
C SER A 56 -8.85 -10.42 -4.82
N GLU A 57 -7.80 -11.17 -5.17
CA GLU A 57 -7.90 -12.60 -5.47
C GLU A 57 -8.41 -13.41 -4.26
N LEU A 58 -7.91 -13.10 -3.06
CA LEU A 58 -8.38 -13.71 -1.82
C LEU A 58 -9.86 -13.40 -1.55
N ASP A 59 -10.31 -12.15 -1.75
CA ASP A 59 -11.73 -11.79 -1.58
C ASP A 59 -12.62 -12.58 -2.55
N ALA A 60 -12.18 -12.76 -3.80
CA ALA A 60 -12.90 -13.55 -4.80
C ALA A 60 -12.99 -15.04 -4.41
N LEU A 61 -11.88 -15.61 -3.93
CA LEU A 61 -11.84 -17.01 -3.49
C LEU A 61 -12.74 -17.24 -2.27
N LEU A 62 -12.70 -16.35 -1.28
CA LEU A 62 -13.56 -16.42 -0.10
C LEU A 62 -15.05 -16.34 -0.46
N ARG A 63 -15.42 -15.46 -1.40
CA ARG A 63 -16.79 -15.38 -1.91
C ARG A 63 -17.23 -16.66 -2.60
N LYS A 64 -16.35 -17.26 -3.41
CA LYS A 64 -16.63 -18.52 -4.08
C LYS A 64 -16.85 -19.65 -3.09
N VAL A 65 -15.93 -19.82 -2.12
CA VAL A 65 -16.06 -20.85 -1.07
C VAL A 65 -17.37 -20.69 -0.31
N ARG A 66 -17.73 -19.46 0.08
CA ARG A 66 -19.00 -19.22 0.76
C ARG A 66 -20.21 -19.61 -0.09
N LYS A 67 -20.21 -19.27 -1.38
CA LYS A 67 -21.28 -19.64 -2.31
C LYS A 67 -21.38 -21.16 -2.53
N ASP A 68 -20.24 -21.85 -2.54
CA ASP A 68 -20.19 -23.31 -2.73
C ASP A 68 -20.59 -24.09 -1.45
N CYS A 69 -20.63 -23.42 -0.29
CA CYS A 69 -21.04 -24.00 1.00
C CYS A 69 -22.45 -23.59 1.47
N GLU A 70 -23.13 -22.69 0.75
CA GLU A 70 -24.56 -22.33 0.94
C GLU A 70 -25.43 -23.15 -0.02
#